data_AF-A0AAP9GUK8-F1
#
_entry.id   AF-A0AAP9GUK8-F1
#
_cell.length_a   1.000
_cell.length_b   1.000
_cell.length_c   1.000
_cell.angle_alpha   90.00
_cell.angle_beta   90.00
_cell.angle_gamma   90.00
#
_symmetry.space_group_name_H-M   'P 1'
#
loop_
_entity.id
_entity.type
_entity.pdbx_description
1 polymer ?
#
loop_
_entity_poly.entity_id
_entity_poly.type
_entity_poly.pdbx_seq_one_letter_code
_entity_poly.pdbx_strand_id
1 'polypeptide(L)'
;MKKTSLSCLALLSLSLTACSPMPKECAETWEKMESFAKNMGISDEQLKQQKKQFENEVKQMKSEEAVKICRMQGTALGFIGQ
;
A
#
# COMPACT_ATOMS: atom_id res chain seq x y z
N MET A 1 -34.26 -17.68 15.56
CA MET A 1 -32.79 -17.59 15.75
C MET A 1 -32.27 -16.49 14.85
N LYS A 2 -31.66 -15.44 15.42
CA LYS A 2 -31.35 -14.18 14.74
C LYS A 2 -30.05 -14.31 13.94
N LYS A 3 -30.10 -14.01 12.64
CA LYS A 3 -28.94 -13.92 11.74
C LYS A 3 -28.26 -12.57 11.97
N THR A 4 -27.29 -12.47 12.86
CA THR A 4 -26.44 -11.29 12.95
C THR A 4 -25.30 -11.45 11.95
N SER A 5 -25.46 -10.73 10.84
CA SER A 5 -24.49 -10.57 9.77
C SER A 5 -23.15 -10.09 10.31
N LEU A 6 -22.10 -10.73 9.84
CA LEU A 6 -20.70 -10.48 10.10
C LEU A 6 -20.36 -9.05 9.63
N SER A 7 -20.35 -8.07 10.54
CA SER A 7 -19.89 -6.71 10.27
C SER A 7 -18.47 -6.58 10.81
N CYS A 8 -17.50 -6.96 9.97
CA CYS A 8 -16.08 -6.75 10.24
C CYS A 8 -15.67 -5.32 9.85
N LEU A 9 -14.89 -4.71 10.74
CA LEU A 9 -14.08 -3.50 10.57
C LEU A 9 -14.83 -2.16 10.46
N ALA A 10 -15.32 -1.70 11.60
CA ALA A 10 -15.51 -0.27 11.84
C ALA A 10 -14.16 0.38 12.22
N LEU A 11 -13.59 1.10 11.25
CA LEU A 11 -13.01 2.45 11.38
C LEU A 11 -12.13 2.74 12.60
N LEU A 12 -10.81 2.58 12.44
CA LEU A 12 -9.84 3.33 13.23
C LEU A 12 -9.70 4.74 12.64
N SER A 13 -10.61 5.62 13.03
CA SER A 13 -10.46 7.06 12.92
C SER A 13 -9.45 7.56 13.97
N LEU A 14 -8.18 7.72 13.56
CA LEU A 14 -7.17 8.49 14.29
C LEU A 14 -6.46 9.39 13.30
N SER A 15 -7.09 10.52 13.00
CA SER A 15 -6.50 11.63 12.25
C SER A 15 -5.51 12.38 13.14
N LEU A 16 -4.22 12.02 13.04
CA LEU A 16 -3.11 12.92 13.30
C LEU A 16 -2.23 12.89 12.04
N THR A 17 -2.42 13.87 11.15
CA THR A 17 -1.63 14.01 9.92
C THR A 17 -0.22 14.49 10.27
N ALA A 18 0.63 13.57 10.71
CA ALA A 18 2.06 13.79 10.71
C ALA A 18 2.56 13.57 9.27
N CYS A 19 2.78 14.67 8.54
CA CYS A 19 3.40 14.66 7.22
C CYS A 19 4.84 14.16 7.31
N SER A 20 5.01 12.84 7.39
CA SER A 20 6.31 12.18 7.33
C SER A 20 6.65 11.88 5.86
N PRO A 21 7.90 12.10 5.42
CA PRO A 21 8.32 11.67 4.09
C PRO A 21 8.16 10.16 3.93
N MET A 22 7.82 9.71 2.72
CA MET A 22 7.60 8.29 2.43
C MET A 22 8.84 7.46 2.77
N PRO A 23 8.70 6.35 3.54
CA PRO A 23 9.83 5.49 3.86
C PRO A 23 10.48 4.89 2.60
N LYS A 24 11.80 4.72 2.64
CA LYS A 24 12.60 4.24 1.49
C LYS A 24 12.12 2.87 0.99
N GLU A 25 11.75 1.99 1.92
CA GLU A 25 11.23 0.65 1.65
C GLU A 25 9.91 0.69 0.89
N CYS A 26 9.05 1.68 1.17
CA CYS A 26 7.80 1.87 0.43
C CYS A 26 8.03 2.40 -0.98
N ALA A 27 9.00 3.31 -1.15
CA ALA A 27 9.38 3.80 -2.47
C ALA A 27 9.94 2.66 -3.35
N GLU A 28 10.85 1.85 -2.81
CA GLU A 28 11.44 0.70 -3.53
C GLU A 28 10.39 -0.37 -3.88
N THR A 29 9.46 -0.65 -2.98
CA THR A 29 8.34 -1.58 -3.25
C THR A 29 7.40 -1.03 -4.31
N TRP A 30 7.09 0.26 -4.28
CA TRP A 30 6.28 0.90 -5.31
C TRP A 30 6.94 0.80 -6.69
N GLU A 31 8.25 1.08 -6.80
CA GLU A 31 8.98 0.96 -8.07
C GLU A 31 8.90 -0.47 -8.66
N LYS A 32 9.03 -1.49 -7.82
CA LYS A 32 8.88 -2.90 -8.23
C LYS A 32 7.45 -3.20 -8.69
N MET A 33 6.43 -2.75 -7.94
CA MET A 33 5.03 -2.88 -8.34
C MET A 33 4.75 -2.19 -9.67
N GLU A 34 5.24 -0.96 -9.84
CA GLU A 34 5.04 -0.17 -11.04
C GLU A 34 5.66 -0.84 -12.26
N SER A 35 6.91 -1.32 -12.13
CA SER A 35 7.57 -2.07 -13.21
C SER A 35 6.83 -3.35 -13.56
N PHE A 36 6.38 -4.11 -12.56
CA PHE A 36 5.63 -5.35 -12.79
C PHE A 36 4.29 -5.08 -13.48
N ALA A 37 3.53 -4.11 -12.99
CA ALA A 37 2.24 -3.72 -13.55
C ALA A 37 2.36 -3.19 -14.98
N LYS A 38 3.42 -2.43 -15.29
CA LYS A 38 3.73 -2.02 -16.67
C LYS A 38 3.98 -3.23 -17.58
N ASN A 39 4.75 -4.20 -17.11
CA ASN A 39 5.00 -5.45 -17.86
C ASN A 39 3.70 -6.26 -18.08
N MET A 40 2.73 -6.13 -17.18
CA MET A 40 1.39 -6.73 -17.30
C MET A 40 0.43 -5.93 -18.19
N GLY A 41 0.87 -4.81 -18.79
CA GLY A 41 0.08 -3.99 -19.70
C GLY A 41 -0.86 -3.00 -19.01
N ILE A 42 -0.67 -2.71 -17.72
CA ILE A 42 -1.41 -1.65 -17.03
C ILE A 42 -0.93 -0.28 -17.53
N SER A 43 -1.87 0.64 -17.77
CA SER A 43 -1.54 1.97 -18.28
C SER A 43 -0.96 2.89 -17.21
N ASP A 44 -0.13 3.85 -17.64
CA ASP A 44 0.45 4.86 -16.75
C ASP A 44 -0.60 5.69 -16.00
N GLU A 45 -1.77 5.91 -16.61
CA GLU A 45 -2.86 6.65 -15.99
C GLU A 45 -3.46 5.89 -14.80
N GLN A 46 -3.64 4.58 -14.94
CA GLN A 46 -4.09 3.71 -13.84
C GLN A 46 -3.03 3.63 -12.74
N LEU A 47 -1.75 3.52 -13.11
CA LEU A 47 -0.63 3.50 -12.16
C LEU A 47 -0.53 4.80 -11.35
N LYS A 48 -0.77 5.95 -11.99
CA LYS A 48 -0.76 7.24 -11.31
C LYS A 48 -1.87 7.37 -10.28
N GLN A 49 -3.05 6.79 -10.53
CA GLN A 49 -4.14 6.75 -9.55
C GLN A 49 -3.79 5.83 -8.38
N GLN A 50 -3.26 4.64 -8.66
CA GLN A 50 -2.83 3.70 -7.62
C GLN A 50 -1.67 4.27 -6.78
N LYS A 51 -0.72 4.98 -7.40
CA LYS A 51 0.39 5.64 -6.70
C LYS A 51 -0.10 6.64 -5.66
N LYS A 52 -1.09 7.45 -6.04
CA LYS A 52 -1.70 8.42 -5.12
C LYS A 52 -2.38 7.74 -3.93
N GLN A 53 -3.07 6.62 -4.16
CA GLN A 53 -3.68 5.85 -3.08
C GLN A 53 -2.61 5.26 -2.17
N PHE A 54 -1.59 4.60 -2.73
CA PHE A 54 -0.46 4.05 -1.98
C PHE A 54 0.24 5.11 -1.13
N GLU A 55 0.57 6.28 -1.71
CA GLU A 55 1.19 7.38 -0.98
C GLU A 55 0.29 7.90 0.15
N ASN A 56 -1.03 7.99 -0.07
CA ASN A 56 -1.96 8.44 0.95
C ASN A 56 -2.08 7.42 2.09
N GLU A 57 -2.14 6.14 1.78
CA GLU A 57 -2.18 5.05 2.77
C GLU A 57 -0.89 5.04 3.60
N VAL A 58 0.28 5.09 2.97
CA VAL A 58 1.58 5.14 3.65
C VAL A 58 1.71 6.38 4.54
N LYS A 59 1.20 7.53 4.09
CA LYS A 59 1.17 8.77 4.90
C LYS A 59 0.23 8.69 6.11
N GLN A 60 -0.81 7.85 6.05
CA GLN A 60 -1.74 7.63 7.15
C GLN A 60 -1.25 6.53 8.12
N MET A 61 -0.29 5.71 7.72
CA MET A 61 0.35 4.72 8.57
C MET A 61 1.43 5.34 9.47
N LYS A 62 1.71 4.68 10.60
CA LYS A 62 2.91 4.98 11.38
C LYS A 62 4.14 4.53 10.58
N SER A 63 5.20 5.34 10.55
CA SER A 63 6.38 5.08 9.72
C SER A 63 6.98 3.67 9.89
N GLU A 64 7.06 3.16 11.12
CA GLU A 64 7.57 1.80 11.38
C GLU A 64 6.64 0.70 10.82
N GLU A 65 5.34 0.92 10.89
CA GLU A 65 4.33 0.00 10.37
C GLU A 65 4.33 0.00 8.84
N ALA A 66 4.41 1.19 8.23
CA ALA A 66 4.58 1.35 6.80
C ALA A 66 5.84 0.62 6.29
N VAL A 67 6.98 0.81 6.96
CA VAL A 67 8.24 0.10 6.62
C VAL A 67 8.06 -1.41 6.66
N LYS A 68 7.43 -1.94 7.71
CA LYS A 68 7.21 -3.38 7.85
C LYS A 68 6.33 -3.93 6.74
N ILE A 69 5.21 -3.26 6.45
CA ILE A 69 4.25 -3.67 5.41
C ILE A 69 4.92 -3.61 4.04
N CYS A 70 5.55 -2.48 3.70
CA CYS A 70 6.22 -2.29 2.43
C CYS A 70 7.35 -3.30 2.22
N ARG A 71 8.10 -3.65 3.26
CA ARG A 71 9.14 -4.69 3.20
C ARG A 71 8.55 -6.08 2.92
N MET A 72 7.43 -6.42 3.56
CA MET A 72 6.72 -7.67 3.31
C MET A 72 6.18 -7.73 1.88
N GLN A 73 5.55 -6.65 1.40
CA GLN A 73 5.06 -6.56 0.02
C GLN A 73 6.20 -6.63 -1.00
N GLY A 74 7.31 -5.94 -0.78
CA GLY A 74 8.48 -5.99 -1.65
C GLY A 74 9.12 -7.38 -1.72
N THR A 75 9.10 -8.12 -0.62
CA THR A 75 9.56 -9.51 -0.58
C THR A 75 8.63 -10.42 -1.39
N ALA A 76 7.31 -10.29 -1.20
CA ALA A 76 6.32 -11.08 -1.94
C ALA A 76 6.38 -10.82 -3.46
N LEU A 77 6.52 -9.57 -3.88
CA LEU A 77 6.70 -9.21 -5.30
C LEU A 77 8.00 -9.76 -5.87
N GLY A 78 9.06 -9.79 -5.06
CA GLY A 78 10.33 -10.43 -5.44
C GLY A 78 10.18 -11.92 -5.74
N PHE A 79 9.24 -12.61 -5.08
CA PHE A 79 8.91 -14.00 -5.38
C PHE A 79 7.98 -14.18 -6.59
N ILE A 80 7.10 -13.21 -6.87
CA ILE A 80 6.14 -13.29 -8.00
C ILE A 80 6.81 -12.91 -9.34
N GLY A 81 7.84 -12.06 -9.31
CA GLY A 81 8.61 -11.66 -10.49
C GLY A 81 9.78 -12.57 -10.86
N GLN A 82 9.95 -13.71 -10.19
CA GLN A 82 11.00 -14.70 -10.42
C GLN A 82 10.44 -15.94 -11.13
#